data_AF-A0A673TRR6-F1
#
_entry.id   AF-A0A673TRR6-F1
#
_cell.length_a   1.000
_cell.length_b   1.000
_cell.length_c   1.000
_cell.angle_alpha   90.00
_cell.angle_beta   90.00
_cell.angle_gamma   90.00
#
_symmetry.space_group_name_H-M   'P 1'
#
loop_
_entity.id
_entity.type
_entity.pdbx_description
1 polymer ?
#
loop_
_entity_poly.entity_id
_entity_poly.type
_entity_poly.pdbx_seq_one_letter_code
_entity_poly.pdbx_strand_id
1 'polypeptide(L)'
;MSGPLKLETQLTENDIVALLDGPNVVFTFLGPLVVRWELGEAPATVRKRLHYMAADIEHYDLKGESEQQRESLAHLQQVQASPRQGLLGRRDI
;
A
#
# COMPACT_ATOMS: atom_id res chain seq x y z
N MET A 1 -1.37 -7.77 -12.00
CA MET A 1 -1.29 -7.85 -10.53
C MET A 1 -1.06 -6.46 -10.00
N SER A 2 -1.95 -5.94 -9.14
CA SER A 2 -1.76 -4.64 -8.49
C SER A 2 -0.52 -4.69 -7.59
N GLY A 3 0.21 -3.57 -7.46
CA GLY A 3 1.40 -3.46 -6.61
C GLY A 3 1.19 -3.96 -5.16
N PRO A 4 0.07 -3.61 -4.49
CA PRO A 4 -0.24 -4.06 -3.14
C PRO A 4 -0.37 -5.59 -3.02
N LEU A 5 -1.11 -6.25 -3.92
CA LEU A 5 -1.30 -7.70 -3.89
C LEU A 5 0.04 -8.46 -4.02
N LYS A 6 0.98 -7.91 -4.79
CA LYS A 6 2.33 -8.47 -4.93
C LYS A 6 3.15 -8.31 -3.64
N LEU A 7 2.94 -7.22 -2.90
CA LEU A 7 3.59 -6.99 -1.61
C LEU A 7 3.02 -7.91 -0.53
N GLU A 8 1.70 -8.08 -0.47
CA GLU A 8 1.03 -9.00 0.48
C GLU A 8 1.48 -10.45 0.30
N THR A 9 1.60 -10.90 -0.95
CA THR A 9 2.10 -12.25 -1.26
C THR A 9 3.54 -12.41 -0.77
N GLN A 10 4.42 -11.44 -1.08
CA GLN A 10 5.81 -11.46 -0.62
C GLN A 10 5.93 -11.35 0.89
N LEU A 11 5.00 -10.68 1.57
CA LEU A 11 4.98 -10.54 3.03
C LEU A 11 4.71 -11.92 3.66
N THR A 12 3.71 -12.62 3.13
CA THR A 12 3.33 -13.98 3.55
C THR A 12 4.44 -15.01 3.31
N GLU A 13 5.10 -14.97 2.15
CA GLU A 13 6.19 -15.90 1.83
C GLU A 13 7.43 -15.70 2.71
N ASN A 14 7.75 -14.44 3.02
CA ASN A 14 8.92 -14.10 3.83
C ASN A 14 8.68 -14.36 5.33
N ASP A 15 7.45 -14.29 5.83
CA ASP A 15 7.12 -14.64 7.22
C ASP A 15 7.54 -16.07 7.57
N ILE A 16 7.49 -17.01 6.61
CA ILE A 16 7.95 -18.39 6.80
C ILE A 16 9.42 -18.44 7.22
N VAL A 17 10.27 -17.57 6.66
CA VAL A 17 11.70 -17.50 7.01
C VAL A 17 11.89 -16.94 8.43
N ALA A 18 11.00 -16.05 8.87
CA ALA A 18 11.03 -15.50 10.22
C ALA A 18 10.60 -16.52 11.30
N LEU A 19 9.89 -17.57 10.91
CA LEU A 19 9.42 -18.65 11.78
C LEU A 19 10.38 -19.85 11.87
N LEU A 20 11.50 -19.84 11.13
CA LEU A 20 12.47 -20.93 11.16
C LEU A 20 13.19 -20.98 12.52
N ASP A 21 13.11 -22.12 13.20
CA ASP A 21 13.86 -22.47 14.40
C ASP A 21 14.69 -23.76 14.18
N GLY A 22 15.82 -23.91 14.90
CA GLY A 22 16.72 -25.07 14.78
C GLY A 22 17.82 -24.95 13.70
N PRO A 23 18.60 -26.01 13.42
CA PRO A 23 19.78 -25.98 12.54
C PRO A 23 19.40 -26.01 11.05
N ASN A 24 18.60 -25.04 10.60
CA ASN A 24 18.24 -24.91 9.19
C ASN A 24 19.35 -24.19 8.40
N VAL A 25 19.54 -24.59 7.14
CA VAL A 25 20.43 -23.87 6.21
C VAL A 25 19.57 -23.03 5.28
N VAL A 26 19.71 -21.71 5.39
CA VAL A 26 18.94 -20.74 4.60
C VAL A 26 19.74 -20.34 3.37
N PHE A 27 19.04 -20.11 2.25
CA PHE A 27 19.62 -19.54 1.04
C PHE A 27 18.79 -18.34 0.59
N THR A 28 19.43 -17.39 -0.08
CA THR A 28 18.77 -16.23 -0.68
C THR A 28 19.21 -16.04 -2.12
N PHE A 29 18.36 -15.40 -2.91
CA PHE A 29 18.67 -15.00 -4.27
C PHE A 29 19.11 -13.54 -4.31
N LEU A 30 20.28 -13.30 -4.91
CA LEU A 30 20.78 -11.97 -5.25
C LEU A 30 20.94 -11.89 -6.77
N GLY A 31 19.89 -11.42 -7.45
CA GLY A 31 19.82 -11.46 -8.92
C GLY A 31 19.90 -12.92 -9.42
N PRO A 32 20.89 -13.29 -10.25
CA PRO A 32 21.05 -14.66 -10.73
C PRO A 32 21.77 -15.59 -9.74
N LEU A 33 22.25 -15.07 -8.60
CA LEU A 33 23.10 -15.83 -7.67
C LEU A 33 22.29 -16.42 -6.51
N VAL A 34 22.64 -17.65 -6.12
CA VAL A 34 22.16 -18.30 -4.88
C VAL A 34 23.26 -18.20 -3.84
N VAL A 35 22.95 -17.60 -2.69
CA VAL A 35 23.92 -17.37 -1.61
C VAL A 35 23.43 -18.05 -0.35
N ARG A 36 24.31 -18.81 0.32
CA ARG A 36 24.03 -19.36 1.66
C ARG A 36 23.94 -18.22 2.66
N TRP A 37 22.88 -18.19 3.43
CA TRP A 37 22.62 -17.16 4.42
C TRP A 37 22.74 -17.73 5.84
N GLU A 38 23.37 -16.95 6.71
CA GLU A 38 23.43 -17.14 8.16
C GLU A 38 22.03 -17.04 8.78
N LEU A 39 21.60 -18.09 9.49
CA LEU A 39 20.27 -18.17 10.11
C LEU A 39 20.12 -17.15 11.25
N GLY A 40 21.20 -16.69 11.89
CA GLY A 40 21.12 -15.64 12.90
C GLY A 40 20.72 -14.28 12.34
N GLU A 41 21.07 -14.00 11.08
CA GLU A 41 20.86 -12.70 10.44
C GLU A 41 19.63 -12.66 9.52
N ALA A 42 19.26 -13.80 8.93
CA ALA A 42 18.18 -13.89 7.96
C ALA A 42 16.82 -13.42 8.54
N PRO A 43 16.36 -13.89 9.72
CA PRO A 43 15.07 -13.47 10.28
C PRO A 43 15.01 -11.98 10.60
N ALA A 44 16.10 -11.38 11.10
CA ALA A 44 16.15 -9.96 11.42
C ALA A 44 16.09 -9.08 10.17
N THR A 45 16.78 -9.51 9.11
CA THR A 45 16.76 -8.80 7.81
C THR A 45 15.40 -8.91 7.14
N VAL A 46 14.81 -10.11 7.17
CA VAL A 46 13.46 -10.34 6.66
C VAL A 46 12.43 -9.50 7.42
N ARG A 47 12.47 -9.44 8.75
CA ARG A 47 11.59 -8.57 9.55
C ARG A 47 11.68 -7.10 9.16
N LYS A 48 12.89 -6.58 8.92
CA LYS A 48 13.06 -5.19 8.45
C LYS A 48 12.40 -4.98 7.09
N ARG A 49 12.57 -5.93 6.16
CA ARG A 49 11.93 -5.87 4.83
C ARG A 49 10.40 -5.89 4.96
N LEU A 50 9.84 -6.75 5.80
CA LEU A 50 8.41 -6.83 6.05
C LEU A 50 7.86 -5.51 6.59
N HIS A 51 8.58 -4.87 7.51
CA HIS A 51 8.20 -3.57 8.05
C HIS A 51 8.12 -2.49 6.95
N TYR A 52 9.11 -2.42 6.05
CA TYR A 52 9.07 -1.48 4.94
C TYR A 52 7.91 -1.77 3.96
N MET A 53 7.67 -3.04 3.65
CA MET A 53 6.58 -3.41 2.75
C MET A 53 5.21 -3.08 3.33
N ALA A 54 5.01 -3.28 4.64
CA ALA A 54 3.78 -2.91 5.33
C ALA A 54 3.57 -1.38 5.31
N ALA A 55 4.62 -0.60 5.60
CA ALA A 55 4.57 0.85 5.54
C ALA A 55 4.26 1.36 4.12
N ASP A 56 4.81 0.72 3.08
CA ASP A 56 4.50 1.06 1.69
C ASP A 56 3.03 0.79 1.35
N ILE A 57 2.47 -0.36 1.78
CA ILE A 57 1.05 -0.68 1.58
C ILE A 57 0.17 0.39 2.23
N GLU A 58 0.42 0.72 3.50
CA GLU A 58 -0.31 1.76 4.22
C GLU A 58 -0.23 3.11 3.49
N HIS A 59 0.95 3.49 2.99
CA HIS A 59 1.11 4.71 2.21
C HIS A 59 0.29 4.70 0.92
N TYR A 60 0.18 3.57 0.22
CA TYR A 60 -0.69 3.44 -0.96
C TYR A 60 -2.16 3.63 -0.62
N ASP A 61 -2.62 3.04 0.48
CA ASP A 61 -4.01 3.15 0.92
C ASP A 61 -4.36 4.60 1.29
N LEU A 62 -3.53 5.24 2.12
CA LEU A 62 -3.69 6.64 2.51
C LEU A 62 -3.67 7.59 1.30
N LYS A 63 -2.82 7.29 0.30
CA LYS A 63 -2.78 8.08 -0.94
C LYS A 63 -4.09 7.93 -1.72
N GLY A 64 -4.62 6.71 -1.84
CA GLY A 64 -5.91 6.45 -2.48
C GLY A 64 -7.06 7.19 -1.79
N GLU A 65 -7.11 7.15 -0.45
CA GLU A 65 -8.09 7.90 0.34
C GLU A 65 -7.97 9.41 0.12
N SER A 66 -6.75 9.95 0.09
CA SER A 66 -6.49 11.36 -0.15
C SER A 66 -6.95 11.80 -1.55
N GLU A 67 -6.68 10.99 -2.57
CA GLU A 67 -7.13 11.24 -3.95
C GLU A 67 -8.67 11.24 -4.02
N GLN A 68 -9.32 10.26 -3.40
CA GLN A 68 -10.79 10.17 -3.33
C GLN A 68 -11.42 11.38 -2.62
N GLN A 69 -10.82 11.83 -1.51
CA GLN A 69 -11.27 13.04 -0.82
C GLN A 69 -11.11 14.28 -1.71
N ARG A 70 -9.99 14.39 -2.42
CA ARG A 70 -9.73 15.52 -3.33
C ARG A 70 -10.74 15.57 -4.47
N GLU A 71 -11.08 14.43 -5.06
CA GLU A 71 -12.12 14.32 -6.08
C GLU A 71 -13.50 14.69 -5.55
N SER A 72 -13.85 14.21 -4.35
CA SER A 72 -15.12 14.53 -3.70
C SER A 72 -15.26 16.04 -3.43
N LEU A 73 -14.19 16.69 -2.96
CA LEU A 73 -14.15 18.14 -2.75
C LEU A 73 -14.23 18.92 -4.06
N ALA A 74 -13.52 18.49 -5.10
CA ALA A 74 -13.59 19.10 -6.42
C ALA A 74 -15.02 19.03 -6.99
N HIS A 75 -15.68 17.89 -6.83
CA HIS A 75 -17.07 17.71 -7.26
C HIS A 75 -18.03 18.63 -6.49
N LEU A 76 -17.90 18.72 -5.17
CA LEU A 76 -18.72 19.62 -4.35
C LEU A 76 -18.51 21.09 -4.73
N GLN A 77 -17.27 21.51 -4.99
CA GLN A 77 -16.97 22.87 -5.46
C GLN A 77 -17.62 23.15 -6.82
N GLN A 78 -17.59 22.19 -7.74
CA GLN A 78 -18.24 22.32 -9.04
C GLN A 78 -19.78 22.46 -8.91
N VAL A 79 -20.40 21.69 -8.02
CA VAL A 79 -21.85 21.78 -7.75
C VAL A 79 -22.22 23.12 -7.09
N GLN A 80 -21.41 23.63 -6.18
CA GLN A 80 -21.67 24.92 -5.52
C GLN A 80 -21.38 26.14 -6.42
N ALA A 81 -20.36 26.05 -7.28
CA ALA A 81 -20.01 27.09 -8.24
C ALA A 81 -20.95 27.11 -9.46
N SER A 82 -21.69 26.02 -9.70
CA SER A 82 -22.79 26.02 -10.66
C SER A 82 -23.90 26.93 -10.13
N PRO A 83 -24.23 28.05 -10.81
CA PRO A 83 -25.22 28.98 -10.32
C PRO A 83 -26.54 28.26 -10.09
N ARG A 84 -27.23 28.59 -8.99
CA ARG A 84 -28.65 28.26 -8.75
C ARG A 84 -29.52 28.79 -9.90
N GLN A 85 -29.49 28.13 -11.06
CA GLN A 85 -30.47 28.29 -12.13
C GLN A 85 -31.76 27.65 -11.64
N GLY A 86 -32.59 28.43 -10.94
CA GLY A 86 -33.89 27.96 -10.49
C GLY A 86 -34.70 28.91 -9.60
N LEU A 87 -34.11 29.97 -9.04
CA LEU A 87 -34.79 30.79 -8.00
C LEU A 87 -35.06 32.26 -8.36
N LEU A 88 -35.04 32.62 -9.64
CA LEU A 88 -35.41 33.98 -10.10
C LEU A 88 -36.58 34.03 -11.11
N GLY A 89 -37.28 32.93 -11.32
CA GLY A 89 -38.39 32.85 -12.29
C GLY A 89 -39.81 33.05 -11.74
N ARG A 90 -39.98 33.31 -10.44
CA ARG A 90 -41.30 33.64 -9.86
C ARG A 90 -41.18 34.88 -8.99
N ARG A 91 -41.45 36.04 -9.58
CA ARG A 91 -42.09 37.14 -8.88
C ARG A 91 -43.19 37.67 -9.77
N ASP A 92 -44.38 37.63 -9.20
CA ASP A 92 -45.66 38.01 -9.75
C ASP A 92 -45.68 39.47 -10.20
N ILE A 93 -46.39 39.74 -11.30
CA ILE A 93 -47.34 40.84 -11.60
C ILE A 93 -47.55 40.88 -13.12
#